data_AF-A0A267THB9-F1
#
_entry.id   AF-A0A267THB9-F1
#
_cell.length_a   1.000
_cell.length_b   1.000
_cell.length_c   1.000
_cell.angle_alpha   90.00
_cell.angle_beta   90.00
_cell.angle_gamma   90.00
#
_symmetry.space_group_name_H-M   'P 1'
#
loop_
_entity.id
_entity.type
_entity.pdbx_description
1 polymer ?
#
loop_
_entity_poly.entity_id
_entity_poly.type
_entity_poly.pdbx_seq_one_letter_code
_entity_poly.pdbx_strand_id
1 'polypeptide(L)' 'MLKIHTHCPRCQQPFQCKVDDIVHCDCQQLTLNYEQTQQLRQLSLKKYDGQCLCNTCIKSLIKNHFEDHDAT' A
#
# COMPACT_ATOMS: atom_id res chain seq x y z
N MET A 1 2.07 -18.76 11.78
CA MET A 1 0.95 -18.88 10.82
C MET A 1 1.12 -17.76 9.81
N LEU A 2 1.31 -18.09 8.53
CA LEU A 2 1.54 -17.10 7.48
C LEU A 2 0.25 -16.30 7.23
N LYS A 3 0.24 -15.01 7.54
CA LYS A 3 -0.90 -14.14 7.25
C LYS A 3 -0.84 -13.74 5.78
N ILE A 4 -1.49 -14.54 4.93
CA ILE A 4 -1.61 -14.27 3.50
C ILE A 4 -2.89 -13.47 3.28
N HIS A 5 -2.77 -12.19 2.92
CA HIS A 5 -3.91 -11.45 2.35
C HIS A 5 -3.92 -11.69 0.85
N THR A 6 -5.02 -12.23 0.36
CA THR A 6 -5.23 -12.54 -1.06
C THR A 6 -6.04 -11.47 -1.78
N HIS A 7 -6.66 -10.54 -1.05
CA HIS A 7 -7.52 -9.49 -1.62
C HIS A 7 -7.24 -8.14 -0.96
N CYS A 8 -7.27 -7.07 -1.76
CA CYS A 8 -7.13 -5.70 -1.28
C CYS A 8 -8.42 -5.27 -0.56
N PRO A 9 -8.37 -4.80 0.70
CA PRO A 9 -9.58 -4.39 1.44
C PRO A 9 -10.28 -3.18 0.81
N ARG A 10 -9.56 -2.38 0.00
CA ARG A 10 -10.13 -1.20 -0.67
C ARG A 10 -10.88 -1.52 -1.95
N CYS A 11 -10.30 -2.33 -2.84
CA CYS A 11 -10.85 -2.55 -4.19
C CYS A 11 -11.26 -4.00 -4.45
N GLN A 12 -11.03 -4.89 -3.48
CA GLN A 12 -11.32 -6.33 -3.56
C GLN A 12 -10.59 -7.07 -4.69
N GLN A 13 -9.64 -6.42 -5.37
CA GLN A 13 -8.79 -7.08 -6.36
C GLN A 13 -7.83 -8.04 -5.68
N PRO A 14 -7.52 -9.18 -6.32
CA PRO A 14 -6.52 -10.08 -5.81
C PRO A 14 -5.14 -9.41 -5.81
N PHE A 15 -4.42 -9.52 -4.70
CA PHE A 15 -3.00 -9.17 -4.64
C PHE A 15 -2.33 -10.06 -3.61
N GLN A 16 -1.08 -10.41 -3.85
CA GLN A 16 -0.33 -11.29 -2.98
C GLN A 16 0.46 -10.44 -1.97
N CYS A 17 -0.08 -10.33 -0.76
CA CYS A 17 0.66 -9.79 0.36
C CYS A 17 1.21 -10.92 1.23
N LYS A 18 2.53 -11.12 1.15
CA LYS A 18 3.27 -12.01 2.06
C LYS A 18 4.02 -11.16 3.07
N VAL A 19 3.35 -10.77 4.15
CA VAL A 19 3.98 -9.89 5.16
C VAL A 19 5.22 -10.53 5.80
N ASP A 20 5.22 -11.86 5.91
CA ASP A 20 6.34 -12.67 6.41
C ASP A 20 7.46 -12.90 5.35
N ASP A 21 7.22 -12.50 4.10
CA ASP A 21 8.12 -12.68 2.96
C ASP A 21 8.01 -11.46 2.03
N ILE A 22 8.41 -10.31 2.57
CA ILE A 22 8.18 -8.99 1.97
C ILE A 22 8.76 -8.87 0.56
N VAL A 23 9.84 -9.61 0.27
CA VAL A 23 10.49 -9.68 -1.05
C VAL A 23 9.58 -10.24 -2.15
N HIS A 24 8.59 -11.04 -1.78
CA HIS A 24 7.59 -11.61 -2.69
C HIS A 24 6.20 -10.97 -2.53
N CYS A 25 6.13 -9.79 -1.92
CA CYS A 25 4.90 -9.01 -1.86
C CYS A 25 4.75 -8.19 -3.15
N ASP A 26 3.55 -8.13 -3.73
CA ASP A 26 3.33 -7.30 -4.93
C ASP A 26 3.72 -5.83 -4.70
N CYS A 27 3.65 -5.33 -3.46
CA CYS A 27 4.00 -3.96 -3.11
C CYS A 27 5.50 -3.62 -3.19
N GLN A 28 6.41 -4.60 -3.27
CA GLN A 28 7.85 -4.36 -3.48
C GLN A 28 8.15 -3.58 -4.76
N GLN A 29 7.27 -3.67 -5.77
CA GLN A 29 7.45 -2.98 -7.05
C GLN A 29 7.22 -1.46 -6.94
N LEU A 30 6.81 -0.95 -5.77
CA LEU A 30 6.58 0.46 -5.54
C LEU A 30 7.77 1.10 -4.83
N THR A 31 8.35 2.11 -5.46
CA THR A 31 9.30 3.00 -4.78
C THR A 31 8.50 4.09 -4.08
N LEU A 32 8.56 4.09 -2.75
CA LEU A 32 7.90 5.07 -1.90
C LEU A 32 8.94 5.81 -1.07
N ASN A 33 8.79 7.12 -0.93
CA ASN A 33 9.57 7.87 0.04
C ASN A 33 9.08 7.63 1.47
N TYR A 34 9.82 8.13 2.46
CA TYR A 34 9.49 7.94 3.87
C TYR A 34 8.10 8.48 4.22
N GLU A 35 7.75 9.68 3.74
CA GLU A 35 6.47 10.33 4.02
C GLU A 35 5.29 9.53 3.46
N GLN A 36 5.36 9.13 2.18
CA GLN A 36 4.38 8.27 1.52
C GLN A 36 4.15 6.98 2.30
N THR A 37 5.25 6.38 2.78
CA THR A 37 5.19 5.15 3.56
C THR A 37 4.48 5.37 4.89
N GLN A 38 4.76 6.46 5.61
CA GLN A 38 4.08 6.78 6.87
C GLN A 38 2.59 7.08 6.65
N GLN A 39 2.25 7.82 5.60
CA GLN A 39 0.87 8.15 5.24
C GLN A 39 0.06 6.87 4.96
N LEU A 40 0.60 5.98 4.11
CA LEU A 40 -0.04 4.70 3.80
C LEU A 40 -0.20 3.83 5.05
N ARG A 41 0.81 3.80 5.93
CA ARG A 41 0.74 3.06 7.19
C ARG A 41 -0.38 3.58 8.08
N GLN A 42 -0.46 4.90 8.29
CA GLN A 42 -1.52 5.51 9.10
C GLN A 42 -2.90 5.28 8.49
N LEU A 43 -3.02 5.42 7.17
CA LEU A 43 -4.28 5.18 6.47
C LEU A 43 -4.73 3.72 6.62
N SER A 44 -3.79 2.77 6.45
CA SER A 44 -4.05 1.34 6.59
C SER A 44 -4.50 0.98 8.00
N LEU A 45 -3.84 1.53 9.03
CA LEU A 45 -4.24 1.32 10.43
C LEU A 45 -5.62 1.91 10.74
N LYS A 46 -5.95 3.10 10.18
CA LYS A 46 -7.21 3.80 10.49
C LYS A 46 -8.42 3.27 9.72
N LYS A 47 -8.24 2.85 8.47
CA LYS A 47 -9.36 2.53 7.56
C LYS A 47 -9.43 1.07 7.11
N TYR A 48 -8.36 0.32 7.30
CA TYR A 48 -8.21 -1.01 6.72
C TYR A 48 -7.64 -2.03 7.73
N ASP A 49 -7.82 -1.81 9.04
CA ASP A 49 -7.37 -2.70 10.13
C ASP A 49 -5.88 -3.07 10.06
N GLY A 50 -5.04 -2.18 9.54
CA GLY A 50 -3.62 -2.41 9.33
C GLY A 50 -3.28 -3.36 8.18
N GLN A 51 -4.26 -3.76 7.37
CA GLN A 51 -4.06 -4.60 6.18
C GLN A 51 -3.37 -3.82 5.06
N CYS A 52 -2.55 -4.52 4.28
CA CYS A 52 -1.88 -3.94 3.12
C CYS A 52 -2.87 -3.65 1.98
N LEU A 53 -2.48 -2.72 1.10
CA LEU A 53 -3.22 -2.35 -0.10
C LEU A 53 -2.46 -2.81 -1.35
N CYS A 54 -3.18 -3.10 -2.43
CA CYS A 54 -2.56 -3.45 -3.70
C CYS A 54 -1.90 -2.25 -4.39
N ASN A 55 -1.04 -2.53 -5.37
CA ASN A 55 -0.26 -1.52 -6.10
C ASN A 55 -1.13 -0.43 -6.73
N THR A 56 -2.26 -0.81 -7.31
CA THR A 56 -3.19 0.12 -7.94
C THR A 56 -3.78 1.10 -6.92
N CYS A 57 -4.19 0.59 -5.75
CA CYS A 57 -4.73 1.42 -4.68
C CYS A 57 -3.67 2.34 -4.09
N ILE A 58 -2.46 1.83 -3.87
CA ILE A 58 -1.36 2.64 -3.36
C ILE A 58 -1.01 3.75 -4.35
N LYS A 59 -0.80 3.44 -5.64
CA LYS A 59 -0.53 4.44 -6.69
C LYS A 59 -1.64 5.48 -6.79
N SER A 60 -2.90 5.07 -6.71
CA SER A 60 -4.05 6.00 -6.73
C SER A 60 -4.06 6.90 -5.49
N LEU A 61 -3.78 6.37 -4.31
CA LEU A 61 -3.74 7.13 -3.06
C LEU A 61 -2.61 8.16 -3.04
N ILE A 62 -1.44 7.77 -3.52
CA ILE A 62 -0.29 8.68 -3.65
C ILE A 62 -0.58 9.72 -4.73
N LYS A 63 -1.03 9.34 -5.93
CA LYS A 63 -1.26 10.32 -6.99
C LYS A 63 -2.24 11.45 -6.58
N ASN A 64 -3.30 11.12 -5.83
CA ASN A 64 -4.28 12.09 -5.38
C ASN A 64 -3.82 12.96 -4.19
N HIS A 65 -2.67 12.65 -3.56
CA HIS A 65 -2.11 13.44 -2.46
C HIS A 65 -0.86 14.25 -2.87
N PHE A 66 -0.43 14.15 -4.12
CA PHE A 66 0.84 14.71 -4.63
C PHE A 66 0.63 15.81 -5.70
N GLU A 67 -0.55 16.42 -5.81
CA GLU A 67 -0.76 17.63 -6.62
C GLU A 67 -0.21 18.92 -5.95
N ASP A 68 0.56 18.82 -4.86
CA ASP A 68 1.06 19.98 -4.12
C ASP A 68 2.59 20.01 -3.90
N HIS A 69 3.39 19.09 -4.45
CA HIS A 69 4.84 19.18 -4.21
C HIS A 69 5.73 18.56 -5.29
N ASP A 70 5.54 18.96 -6.55
CA ASP A 70 6.62 18.89 -7.56
C ASP A 70 6.52 20.10 -8.50
N ALA A 71 6.88 21.26 -7.96
CA ALA A 71 7.34 22.41 -8.72
C ALA A 71 8.66 22.85 -8.10
N THR A 72 9.79 22.31 -8.60
CA THR A 72 11.09 22.99 -8.73
C THR A 72 12.02 22.12 -9.56
#